data_AF-A0A024UY15-F1
#
_entry.id   AF-A0A024UY15-F1
#
_cell.length_a   1.000
_cell.length_b   1.000
_cell.length_c   1.000
_cell.angle_alpha   90.00
_cell.angle_beta   90.00
_cell.angle_gamma   90.00
#
_symmetry.space_group_name_H-M   'P 1'
#
loop_
_entity.id
_entity.type
_entity.pdbx_description
1 polymer ?
#
loop_
_entity_poly.entity_id
_entity_poly.type
_entity_poly.pdbx_seq_one_letter_code
_entity_poly.pdbx_strand_id
1 'polypeptide(L)'
;MKVHYINILLFAFPLNILVHNQRNHKKTILRTLKTEPTKPHRTLCECELYAPSNYENDPEMKELMENFNRQSSERFREYDERIQDKRKQCKEQCEKDIRKIILKDKIEKELTETFASLETNIDSNDISTCVCEKSMADKVEKCCLKCGYGLGGALTSWEILGYTGIYGWANFASTAATKAATEAGMAATIEGLKKVYGLVELLGSKITTMVTTENFNKPMELLEVVKKLGSTICNVSLKNDPLFCFAIEARPKSVLLPTGQAGQAGALEFSKLMGEKAVEISGTTSNFSNFMIFSGITILVIVLVMVIIYLILRYRRKKNMKKKLQYIKLLKE
;
A
#
# COMPACT_ATOMS: atom_id res chain seq x y z
N MET A 1 -23.06 15.69 -16.43
CA MET A 1 -24.12 15.46 -15.40
C MET A 1 -24.44 13.98 -15.13
N LYS A 2 -23.71 12.98 -15.68
CA LYS A 2 -23.95 11.54 -15.42
C LYS A 2 -23.00 10.87 -14.41
N VAL A 3 -21.95 11.56 -13.95
CA VAL A 3 -20.92 10.97 -13.06
C VAL A 3 -21.16 11.29 -11.57
N HIS A 4 -21.91 12.36 -11.28
CA HIS A 4 -22.23 12.73 -9.89
C HIS A 4 -23.32 11.87 -9.25
N TYR A 5 -24.06 11.08 -10.03
CA TYR A 5 -25.12 10.21 -9.48
C TYR A 5 -24.56 8.94 -8.83
N ILE A 6 -23.42 8.41 -9.32
CA ILE A 6 -22.78 7.20 -8.77
C ILE A 6 -22.13 7.49 -7.41
N ASN A 7 -21.50 8.66 -7.24
CA ASN A 7 -20.91 9.06 -5.96
C ASN A 7 -21.95 9.40 -4.88
N ILE A 8 -23.13 9.88 -5.26
CA ILE A 8 -24.23 10.12 -4.32
C ILE A 8 -24.91 8.81 -3.91
N LEU A 9 -25.06 7.85 -4.84
CA LEU A 9 -25.66 6.55 -4.55
C LEU A 9 -24.80 5.70 -3.60
N LEU A 10 -23.47 5.74 -3.77
CA LEU A 10 -22.51 5.03 -2.89
C LEU A 10 -22.44 5.61 -1.48
N PHE A 11 -22.81 6.88 -1.28
CA PHE A 11 -22.91 7.50 0.05
C PHE A 11 -24.27 7.25 0.74
N ALA A 12 -25.35 7.08 -0.04
CA ALA A 12 -26.68 6.80 0.51
C ALA A 12 -26.81 5.36 1.05
N PHE A 13 -26.13 4.40 0.44
CA PHE A 13 -26.23 2.98 0.82
C PHE A 13 -25.72 2.68 2.26
N PRO A 14 -24.54 3.15 2.71
CA PRO A 14 -24.10 2.95 4.09
C PRO A 14 -24.90 3.78 5.11
N LEU A 15 -25.44 4.95 4.73
CA LEU A 15 -26.28 5.77 5.62
C LEU A 15 -27.67 5.16 5.85
N ASN A 16 -28.26 4.49 4.86
CA ASN A 16 -29.53 3.77 5.04
C ASN A 16 -29.40 2.52 5.92
N ILE A 17 -28.23 1.87 5.96
CA ILE A 17 -27.95 0.74 6.87
C ILE A 17 -27.88 1.22 8.33
N LEU A 18 -27.47 2.47 8.57
CA LEU A 18 -27.45 3.06 9.92
C LEU A 18 -28.84 3.56 10.39
N VAL A 19 -29.71 3.92 9.45
CA VAL A 19 -31.06 4.47 9.72
C VAL A 19 -32.14 3.39 9.80
N HIS A 20 -31.97 2.23 9.13
CA HIS A 20 -32.97 1.16 9.18
C HIS A 20 -32.78 0.21 10.38
N ASN A 21 -32.84 0.76 11.60
CA ASN A 21 -33.20 -0.02 12.79
C ASN A 21 -34.73 -0.06 12.93
N GLN A 22 -35.40 -0.82 12.07
CA GLN A 22 -36.75 -1.31 12.38
C GLN A 22 -36.64 -2.33 13.52
N ARG A 23 -36.65 -1.83 14.77
CA ARG A 23 -37.07 -2.65 15.91
C ARG A 23 -38.56 -2.92 15.77
N ASN A 24 -38.86 -3.95 14.98
CA ASN A 24 -40.16 -4.58 14.94
C ASN A 24 -40.54 -5.03 16.36
N HIS A 25 -41.65 -4.49 16.85
CA HIS A 25 -42.40 -5.02 17.98
C HIS A 25 -42.82 -6.46 17.68
N LYS A 26 -42.02 -7.45 18.08
CA LYS A 26 -42.51 -8.83 18.16
C LYS A 26 -43.39 -8.95 19.40
N LYS A 27 -44.71 -8.90 19.16
CA LYS A 27 -45.71 -9.59 19.98
C LYS A 27 -45.20 -11.01 20.25
N THR A 28 -44.93 -11.33 21.52
CA THR A 28 -44.89 -12.71 21.97
C THR A 28 -45.90 -12.82 23.12
N ILE A 29 -47.12 -13.22 22.72
CA ILE A 29 -47.95 -14.24 23.35
C ILE A 29 -48.22 -14.09 24.86
N LEU A 30 -49.49 -13.81 25.16
CA LEU A 30 -50.14 -14.09 26.45
C LEU A 30 -49.70 -15.46 26.98
N ARG A 31 -49.02 -15.48 28.12
CA ARG A 31 -49.10 -16.62 29.05
C ARG A 31 -49.08 -16.07 30.47
N THR A 32 -50.24 -16.12 31.09
CA THR A 32 -50.48 -15.85 32.51
C THR A 32 -49.58 -16.73 33.36
N LEU A 33 -48.71 -16.14 34.17
CA LEU A 33 -48.19 -16.78 35.38
C LEU A 33 -48.26 -15.80 36.54
N LYS A 34 -49.05 -16.20 37.54
CA LYS A 34 -49.42 -15.49 38.75
C LYS A 34 -48.28 -15.63 39.75
N THR A 35 -47.45 -14.60 39.93
CA THR A 35 -46.50 -14.54 41.07
C THR A 35 -46.13 -13.10 41.35
N GLU A 36 -46.38 -12.64 42.58
CA GLU A 36 -46.12 -11.28 43.05
C GLU A 36 -44.62 -10.98 43.15
N PRO A 37 -44.13 -9.84 42.63
CA PRO A 37 -42.78 -9.35 42.92
C PRO A 37 -42.80 -8.34 44.07
N THR A 38 -42.09 -8.67 45.14
CA THR A 38 -41.74 -7.81 46.27
C THR A 38 -40.84 -6.65 45.79
N LYS A 39 -41.23 -5.40 46.07
CA LYS A 39 -40.44 -4.17 45.86
C LYS A 39 -39.21 -4.08 46.80
N PRO A 40 -38.23 -3.14 46.65
CA PRO A 40 -38.07 -2.07 45.65
C PRO A 40 -36.63 -1.93 45.09
N HIS A 41 -36.48 -1.76 43.77
CA HIS A 41 -35.28 -1.12 43.22
C HIS A 41 -35.51 0.39 43.28
N ARG A 42 -34.61 1.12 43.95
CA ARG A 42 -34.63 2.59 44.05
C ARG A 42 -34.54 3.20 42.64
N THR A 43 -35.62 3.77 42.15
CA THR A 43 -35.60 4.72 41.04
C THR A 43 -34.85 5.96 41.51
N LEU A 44 -33.76 6.33 40.81
CA LEU A 44 -33.10 7.61 40.99
C LEU A 44 -34.09 8.70 40.58
N CYS A 45 -34.67 9.35 41.58
CA CYS A 45 -35.47 10.55 41.45
C CYS A 45 -34.57 11.65 40.88
N GLU A 46 -35.05 12.41 39.89
CA GLU A 46 -34.42 13.64 39.43
C GLU A 46 -34.39 14.64 40.59
N CYS A 47 -33.28 14.66 41.34
CA CYS A 47 -33.01 15.75 42.27
C CYS A 47 -32.59 16.97 41.45
N GLU A 48 -33.27 18.09 41.69
CA GLU A 48 -32.94 19.40 41.14
C GLU A 48 -31.47 19.73 41.37
N LEU A 49 -30.69 19.72 40.29
CA LEU A 49 -29.22 19.83 40.30
C LEU A 49 -28.68 21.21 40.71
N TYR A 50 -29.52 22.14 41.18
CA TYR A 50 -29.11 23.45 41.66
C TYR A 50 -30.08 23.99 42.73
N ALA A 51 -29.76 23.72 44.00
CA ALA A 51 -30.17 24.58 45.11
C ALA A 51 -28.93 25.36 45.61
N PRO A 52 -28.71 26.61 45.15
CA PRO A 52 -27.61 27.45 45.63
C PRO A 52 -28.11 28.34 46.77
N SER A 53 -27.58 28.20 47.99
CA SER A 53 -27.42 29.34 48.93
C SER A 53 -26.90 29.01 50.35
N ASN A 54 -26.85 27.76 50.82
CA ASN A 54 -26.50 27.52 52.25
C ASN A 54 -25.07 27.01 52.55
N TYR A 55 -24.25 26.67 51.55
CA TYR A 55 -22.92 26.07 51.80
C TYR A 55 -21.76 27.07 51.90
N GLU A 56 -21.98 28.36 51.61
CA GLU A 56 -20.92 29.38 51.70
C GLU A 56 -20.63 29.83 53.13
N ASN A 57 -21.57 29.64 54.06
CA ASN A 57 -21.47 30.12 55.44
C ASN A 57 -21.23 29.00 56.46
N ASP A 58 -21.11 27.74 56.02
CA ASP A 58 -20.81 26.61 56.90
C ASP A 58 -19.28 26.54 57.15
N PRO A 59 -18.82 26.69 58.40
CA PRO A 59 -17.40 26.68 58.73
C PRO A 59 -16.71 25.35 58.38
N GLU A 60 -17.40 24.20 58.47
CA GLU A 60 -16.82 22.90 58.11
C GLU A 60 -16.66 22.76 56.59
N MET A 61 -17.63 23.25 55.82
CA MET A 61 -17.55 23.22 54.35
C MET A 61 -16.44 24.13 53.83
N LYS A 62 -16.24 25.29 54.48
CA LYS A 62 -15.16 26.22 54.15
C LYS A 62 -13.78 25.60 54.40
N GLU A 63 -13.61 24.89 55.51
CA GLU A 63 -12.36 24.19 55.83
C GLU A 63 -12.06 23.06 54.83
N LEU A 64 -13.06 22.26 54.46
CA LEU A 64 -12.91 21.22 53.44
C LEU A 64 -12.54 21.80 52.06
N MET A 65 -13.17 22.91 51.68
CA MET A 65 -12.88 23.59 50.41
C MET A 65 -11.47 24.17 50.39
N GLU A 66 -11.01 24.79 51.49
CA GLU A 66 -9.64 25.28 51.64
C GLU A 66 -8.62 24.15 51.59
N ASN A 67 -8.90 23.02 52.22
CA ASN A 67 -8.00 21.86 52.21
C ASN A 67 -7.90 21.21 50.82
N PHE A 68 -9.03 21.10 50.10
CA PHE A 68 -9.05 20.63 48.71
C PHE A 68 -8.31 21.59 47.77
N ASN A 69 -8.50 22.91 47.96
CA ASN A 69 -7.79 23.94 47.20
C ASN A 69 -6.28 23.89 47.43
N ARG A 70 -5.84 23.67 48.68
CA ARG A 70 -4.43 23.50 49.03
C ARG A 70 -3.81 22.28 48.33
N GLN A 71 -4.45 21.12 48.44
CA GLN A 71 -3.98 19.89 47.77
C GLN A 71 -3.98 20.03 46.24
N SER A 72 -5.02 20.68 45.69
CA SER A 72 -5.09 20.94 44.25
C SER A 72 -3.97 21.88 43.82
N SER A 73 -3.68 22.93 44.60
CA SER A 73 -2.59 23.87 44.32
C SER A 73 -1.22 23.19 44.30
N GLU A 74 -0.95 22.29 45.25
CA GLU A 74 0.29 21.50 45.29
C GLU A 74 0.42 20.62 44.03
N ARG A 75 -0.63 19.89 43.64
CA ARG A 75 -0.63 19.08 42.42
C ARG A 75 -0.41 19.91 41.15
N PHE A 76 -0.94 21.14 41.10
CA PHE A 76 -0.69 22.03 39.97
C PHE A 76 0.78 22.47 39.91
N ARG A 77 1.41 22.76 41.05
CA ARG A 77 2.85 23.08 41.10
C ARG A 77 3.71 21.90 40.63
N GLU A 78 3.44 20.69 41.13
CA GLU A 78 4.13 19.47 40.68
C GLU A 78 3.92 19.17 39.19
N TYR A 79 2.71 19.43 38.67
CA TYR A 79 2.43 19.29 37.24
C TYR A 79 3.22 20.32 36.41
N ASP A 80 3.26 21.57 36.84
CA ASP A 80 3.98 22.64 36.16
C ASP A 80 5.49 22.39 36.14
N GLU A 81 6.08 21.92 37.24
CA GLU A 81 7.49 21.52 37.32
C GLU A 81 7.81 20.37 36.34
N ARG A 82 6.98 19.30 36.34
CA ARG A 82 7.16 18.19 35.38
C ARG A 82 7.03 18.63 33.93
N ILE A 83 6.14 19.58 33.64
CA ILE A 83 5.97 20.14 32.30
C ILE A 83 7.19 21.00 31.92
N GLN A 84 7.75 21.77 32.83
CA GLN A 84 8.98 22.55 32.58
C GLN A 84 10.18 21.64 32.28
N ASP A 85 10.37 20.56 33.04
CA ASP A 85 11.48 19.62 32.82
C ASP A 85 11.35 18.90 31.49
N LYS A 86 10.15 18.43 31.13
CA LYS A 86 9.90 17.82 29.82
C LYS A 86 10.12 18.82 28.67
N ARG A 87 9.80 20.09 28.86
CA ARG A 87 10.09 21.15 27.88
C ARG A 87 11.59 21.39 27.71
N LYS A 88 12.37 21.39 28.80
CA LYS A 88 13.84 21.50 28.73
C LYS A 88 14.45 20.32 27.97
N GLN A 89 14.05 19.09 28.30
CA GLN A 89 14.51 17.88 27.61
C GLN A 89 14.18 17.90 26.11
N CYS A 90 12.96 18.30 25.74
CA CYS A 90 12.56 18.42 24.34
C CYS A 90 13.38 19.49 23.61
N LYS A 91 13.69 20.62 24.27
CA LYS A 91 14.52 21.69 23.69
C LYS A 91 15.96 21.21 23.47
N GLU A 92 16.55 20.52 24.44
CA GLU A 92 17.90 19.94 24.30
C GLU A 92 17.95 18.88 23.19
N GLN A 93 16.94 18.03 23.09
CA GLN A 93 16.85 17.03 22.02
C GLN A 93 16.73 17.69 20.64
N CYS A 94 15.89 18.73 20.53
CA CYS A 94 15.75 19.50 19.31
C CYS A 94 17.06 20.19 18.91
N GLU A 95 17.79 20.79 19.85
CA GLU A 95 19.11 21.39 19.57
C GLU A 95 20.15 20.35 19.13
N LYS A 96 20.15 19.14 19.71
CA LYS A 96 21.00 18.03 19.26
C LYS A 96 20.65 17.57 17.85
N ASP A 97 19.36 17.44 17.55
CA ASP A 97 18.89 17.02 16.23
C ASP A 97 19.18 18.09 15.17
N ILE A 98 19.01 19.38 15.49
CA ILE A 98 19.41 20.50 14.63
C ILE A 98 20.92 20.46 14.37
N ARG A 99 21.77 20.28 15.39
CA ARG A 99 23.23 20.14 15.19
C ARG A 99 23.58 18.95 14.30
N LYS A 100 22.87 17.83 14.46
CA LYS A 100 23.05 16.62 13.63
C LYS A 100 22.64 16.88 12.18
N ILE A 101 21.53 17.58 11.97
CA ILE A 101 21.07 17.99 10.63
C ILE A 101 22.09 18.93 10.00
N ILE A 102 22.56 19.97 10.72
CA ILE A 102 23.59 20.90 10.21
C ILE A 102 24.89 20.16 9.85
N LEU A 103 25.34 19.22 10.69
CA LEU A 103 26.54 18.42 10.40
C LEU A 103 26.34 17.54 9.16
N LYS A 104 25.18 16.90 9.05
CA LYS A 104 24.82 16.07 7.90
C LYS A 104 24.75 16.91 6.62
N ASP A 105 24.11 18.07 6.69
CA ASP A 105 23.96 19.02 5.59
C ASP A 105 25.33 19.58 5.17
N LYS A 106 26.25 19.81 6.12
CA LYS A 106 27.63 20.21 5.80
C LYS A 106 28.42 19.13 5.07
N ILE A 107 28.30 17.86 5.48
CA ILE A 107 28.95 16.73 4.78
C ILE A 107 28.31 16.52 3.40
N GLU A 108 26.99 16.58 3.32
CA GLU A 108 26.24 16.45 2.08
C GLU A 108 26.56 17.60 1.12
N LYS A 109 26.76 18.81 1.64
CA LYS A 109 27.24 19.98 0.89
C LYS A 109 28.68 19.82 0.40
N GLU A 110 29.61 19.34 1.23
CA GLU A 110 30.99 19.05 0.78
C GLU A 110 31.00 17.95 -0.29
N LEU A 111 30.19 16.91 -0.13
CA LEU A 111 30.05 15.82 -1.10
C LEU A 111 29.44 16.33 -2.41
N THR A 112 28.34 17.08 -2.34
CA THR A 112 27.69 17.67 -3.52
C THR A 112 28.54 18.73 -4.18
N GLU A 113 29.35 19.53 -3.48
CA GLU A 113 30.32 20.44 -4.10
C GLU A 113 31.42 19.66 -4.83
N THR A 114 31.92 18.55 -4.27
CA THR A 114 32.87 17.69 -5.00
C THR A 114 32.26 17.05 -6.24
N PHE A 115 30.98 16.63 -6.19
CA PHE A 115 30.28 16.06 -7.34
C PHE A 115 29.78 17.11 -8.34
N ALA A 116 29.39 18.32 -7.90
CA ALA A 116 28.94 19.42 -8.74
C ALA A 116 30.11 20.15 -9.44
N SER A 117 31.34 20.03 -8.94
CA SER A 117 32.52 20.40 -9.72
C SER A 117 32.66 19.60 -11.03
N LEU A 118 31.97 18.45 -11.16
CA LEU A 118 31.84 17.71 -12.42
C LEU A 118 30.60 18.09 -13.27
N GLU A 119 29.66 18.88 -12.74
CA GLU A 119 28.38 19.14 -13.40
C GLU A 119 27.96 20.60 -13.16
N THR A 120 28.41 21.48 -14.05
CA THR A 120 28.15 22.91 -13.96
C THR A 120 26.75 23.28 -14.47
N ASN A 121 26.08 24.09 -13.64
CA ASN A 121 25.04 25.09 -13.94
C ASN A 121 23.58 24.65 -13.78
N ILE A 122 22.92 25.15 -12.74
CA ILE A 122 21.82 26.14 -12.81
C ILE A 122 21.50 26.64 -11.38
N ASP A 123 21.28 27.95 -11.26
CA ASP A 123 21.20 28.75 -10.03
C ASP A 123 19.78 28.79 -9.43
N SER A 124 19.69 28.77 -8.10
CA SER A 124 18.46 28.70 -7.28
C SER A 124 18.33 29.96 -6.42
N ASN A 125 18.31 31.13 -7.05
CA ASN A 125 18.24 32.43 -6.37
C ASN A 125 16.83 32.96 -6.07
N ASP A 126 15.77 32.13 -6.17
CA ASP A 126 14.38 32.60 -6.01
C ASP A 126 13.64 32.03 -4.78
N ILE A 127 14.18 32.12 -3.56
CA ILE A 127 13.32 32.01 -2.35
C ILE A 127 13.75 32.99 -1.25
N SER A 128 13.13 34.17 -1.26
CA SER A 128 13.28 35.18 -0.22
C SER A 128 12.42 34.90 1.02
N THR A 129 13.08 35.03 2.17
CA THR A 129 12.63 35.02 3.57
C THR A 129 11.41 35.91 3.89
N CYS A 130 10.48 35.40 4.72
CA CYS A 130 9.27 36.12 5.16
C CYS A 130 9.30 36.47 6.66
N VAL A 131 9.14 37.75 6.97
CA VAL A 131 9.03 38.33 8.33
C VAL A 131 7.63 38.10 8.92
N CYS A 132 7.57 37.73 10.19
CA CYS A 132 6.33 37.51 10.94
C CYS A 132 5.98 38.70 11.83
N GLU A 133 4.74 39.21 11.73
CA GLU A 133 4.09 39.82 12.89
C GLU A 133 2.59 39.44 12.99
N LYS A 134 2.26 39.01 14.23
CA LYS A 134 0.98 38.76 14.91
C LYS A 134 0.00 37.68 14.38
N SER A 135 -0.32 36.79 15.33
CA SER A 135 -1.33 35.72 15.35
C SER A 135 -0.95 34.39 14.69
N MET A 136 0.07 33.72 15.22
CA MET A 136 0.47 32.38 14.79
C MET A 136 -0.66 31.35 14.98
N ALA A 137 -1.49 31.43 16.02
CA ALA A 137 -2.50 30.41 16.28
C ALA A 137 -3.69 30.45 15.30
N ASP A 138 -4.20 31.64 14.96
CA ASP A 138 -5.36 31.80 14.06
C ASP A 138 -4.98 31.61 12.57
N LYS A 139 -3.74 31.97 12.20
CA LYS A 139 -3.18 31.69 10.86
C LYS A 139 -2.79 30.23 10.68
N VAL A 140 -2.22 29.56 11.69
CA VAL A 140 -1.87 28.13 11.60
C VAL A 140 -3.13 27.27 11.46
N GLU A 141 -4.24 27.60 12.12
CA GLU A 141 -5.50 26.85 11.95
C GLU A 141 -6.12 27.03 10.55
N LYS A 142 -6.03 28.24 9.98
CA LYS A 142 -6.47 28.54 8.60
C LYS A 142 -5.53 27.95 7.54
N CYS A 143 -4.24 27.88 7.85
CA CYS A 143 -3.22 27.23 7.03
C CYS A 143 -3.35 25.71 7.07
N CYS A 144 -3.57 25.08 8.23
CA CYS A 144 -3.85 23.65 8.33
C CYS A 144 -5.15 23.23 7.64
N LEU A 145 -6.21 24.07 7.66
CA LEU A 145 -7.42 23.82 6.86
C LEU A 145 -7.21 24.00 5.36
N LYS A 146 -6.30 24.89 4.94
CA LYS A 146 -5.90 25.05 3.52
C LYS A 146 -4.90 23.97 3.06
N CYS A 147 -3.98 23.54 3.91
CA CYS A 147 -3.08 22.40 3.70
C CYS A 147 -3.83 21.07 3.80
N GLY A 148 -4.96 21.04 4.50
CA GLY A 148 -5.94 19.94 4.45
C GLY A 148 -6.51 19.71 3.04
N TYR A 149 -6.61 20.77 2.23
CA TYR A 149 -6.90 20.66 0.79
C TYR A 149 -5.69 20.15 -0.03
N GLY A 150 -4.47 20.22 0.52
CA GLY A 150 -3.25 19.65 -0.03
C GLY A 150 -3.07 18.14 0.23
N LEU A 151 -3.89 17.53 1.11
CA LEU A 151 -3.94 16.08 1.29
C LEU A 151 -4.46 15.35 0.04
N GLY A 152 -5.05 16.07 -0.93
CA GLY A 152 -5.28 15.55 -2.27
C GLY A 152 -3.98 15.14 -2.98
N GLY A 153 -2.83 15.75 -2.67
CA GLY A 153 -1.52 15.40 -3.23
C GLY A 153 -0.79 14.26 -2.48
N ALA A 154 -1.17 13.96 -1.24
CA ALA A 154 -0.62 12.81 -0.50
C ALA A 154 -1.26 11.50 -0.97
N LEU A 155 -2.55 11.53 -1.35
CA LEU A 155 -3.23 10.39 -1.95
C LEU A 155 -2.63 10.03 -3.32
N THR A 156 -2.32 11.03 -4.16
CA THR A 156 -1.68 10.76 -5.45
C THR A 156 -0.29 10.14 -5.28
N SER A 157 0.48 10.54 -4.27
CA SER A 157 1.82 10.00 -4.00
C SER A 157 1.79 8.51 -3.59
N TRP A 158 0.82 8.11 -2.76
CA TRP A 158 0.64 6.72 -2.32
C TRP A 158 0.16 5.81 -3.46
N GLU A 159 -0.72 6.31 -4.31
CA GLU A 159 -1.18 5.61 -5.51
C GLU A 159 -0.02 5.43 -6.51
N ILE A 160 0.79 6.46 -6.76
CA ILE A 160 1.86 6.39 -7.77
C ILE A 160 2.97 5.41 -7.36
N LEU A 161 3.43 5.41 -6.10
CA LEU A 161 4.54 4.54 -5.67
C LEU A 161 4.10 3.08 -5.46
N GLY A 162 2.88 2.87 -4.99
CA GLY A 162 2.33 1.54 -4.78
C GLY A 162 2.03 0.79 -6.08
N TYR A 163 1.43 1.48 -7.05
CA TYR A 163 1.10 0.87 -8.34
C TYR A 163 2.37 0.58 -9.17
N THR A 164 3.36 1.48 -9.17
CA THR A 164 4.61 1.27 -9.92
C THR A 164 5.42 0.08 -9.42
N GLY A 165 5.41 -0.20 -8.11
CA GLY A 165 6.08 -1.38 -7.55
C GLY A 165 5.46 -2.71 -7.99
N ILE A 166 4.12 -2.80 -8.00
CA ILE A 166 3.40 -4.01 -8.40
C ILE A 166 3.61 -4.30 -9.90
N TYR A 167 3.50 -3.28 -10.75
CA TYR A 167 3.76 -3.43 -12.19
C TYR A 167 5.23 -3.76 -12.48
N GLY A 168 6.16 -3.16 -11.74
CA GLY A 168 7.59 -3.48 -11.83
C GLY A 168 7.87 -4.96 -11.51
N TRP A 169 7.26 -5.48 -10.44
CA TRP A 169 7.36 -6.89 -10.09
C TRP A 169 6.75 -7.79 -11.18
N ALA A 170 5.56 -7.46 -11.69
CA ALA A 170 4.89 -8.25 -12.72
C ALA A 170 5.74 -8.34 -14.01
N ASN A 171 6.38 -7.24 -14.41
CA ASN A 171 7.29 -7.21 -15.55
C ASN A 171 8.54 -8.08 -15.34
N PHE A 172 9.15 -7.99 -14.14
CA PHE A 172 10.30 -8.82 -13.78
C PHE A 172 9.92 -10.30 -13.73
N ALA A 173 8.79 -10.64 -13.10
CA ALA A 173 8.30 -12.00 -13.00
C ALA A 173 7.94 -12.58 -14.39
N SER A 174 7.36 -11.77 -15.28
CA SER A 174 7.10 -12.16 -16.67
C SER A 174 8.39 -12.48 -17.42
N THR A 175 9.44 -11.68 -17.24
CA THR A 175 10.77 -11.93 -17.84
C THR A 175 11.43 -13.19 -17.28
N ALA A 176 11.28 -13.46 -15.98
CA ALA A 176 11.76 -14.70 -15.39
C ALA A 176 10.97 -15.92 -15.90
N ALA A 177 9.66 -15.77 -16.08
CA ALA A 177 8.79 -16.81 -16.62
C ALA A 177 9.13 -17.15 -18.08
N THR A 178 9.37 -16.15 -18.93
CA THR A 178 9.80 -16.39 -20.32
C THR A 178 11.11 -17.16 -20.37
N LYS A 179 12.09 -16.78 -19.54
CA LYS A 179 13.36 -17.51 -19.45
C LYS A 179 13.14 -18.97 -19.04
N ALA A 180 12.43 -19.22 -17.94
CA ALA A 180 12.15 -20.58 -17.48
C ALA A 180 11.40 -21.43 -18.53
N ALA A 181 10.40 -20.84 -19.20
CA ALA A 181 9.66 -21.52 -20.25
C ALA A 181 10.52 -21.81 -21.49
N THR A 182 11.41 -20.90 -21.88
CA THR A 182 12.36 -21.15 -22.98
C THR A 182 13.31 -22.31 -22.66
N GLU A 183 13.86 -22.36 -21.45
CA GLU A 183 14.73 -23.45 -21.00
C GLU A 183 14.01 -24.80 -21.05
N ALA A 184 12.78 -24.86 -20.55
CA ALA A 184 11.96 -26.07 -20.59
C ALA A 184 11.56 -26.47 -22.03
N GLY A 185 11.16 -25.51 -22.86
CA GLY A 185 10.83 -25.75 -24.27
C GLY A 185 12.03 -26.28 -25.05
N MET A 186 13.22 -25.70 -24.85
CA MET A 186 14.46 -26.20 -25.47
C MET A 186 14.79 -27.63 -24.99
N ALA A 187 14.64 -27.93 -23.71
CA ALA A 187 14.88 -29.27 -23.16
C ALA A 187 13.94 -30.30 -23.81
N ALA A 188 12.65 -29.99 -23.95
CA ALA A 188 11.68 -30.85 -24.61
C ALA A 188 11.99 -31.06 -26.10
N THR A 189 12.41 -30.01 -26.82
CA THR A 189 12.87 -30.12 -28.22
C THR A 189 14.10 -31.02 -28.34
N ILE A 190 15.09 -30.85 -27.45
CA ILE A 190 16.30 -31.69 -27.44
C ILE A 190 15.93 -33.16 -27.18
N GLU A 191 15.01 -33.44 -26.25
CA GLU A 191 14.53 -34.79 -25.99
C GLU A 191 13.81 -35.40 -27.19
N GLY A 192 13.00 -34.61 -27.89
CA GLY A 192 12.37 -35.02 -29.14
C GLY A 192 13.38 -35.34 -30.25
N LEU A 193 14.43 -34.52 -30.40
CA LEU A 193 15.48 -34.74 -31.38
C LEU A 193 16.29 -36.01 -31.12
N LYS A 194 16.44 -36.44 -29.86
CA LYS A 194 17.09 -37.72 -29.53
C LYS A 194 16.35 -38.93 -30.09
N LYS A 195 15.05 -38.80 -30.40
CA LYS A 195 14.23 -39.86 -31.01
C LYS A 195 14.41 -39.97 -32.53
N VAL A 196 15.13 -39.02 -33.15
CA VAL A 196 15.47 -39.08 -34.57
C VAL A 196 16.51 -40.18 -34.80
N TYR A 197 16.17 -41.12 -35.68
CA TYR A 197 16.98 -42.31 -35.93
C TYR A 197 18.38 -41.95 -36.45
N GLY A 198 19.43 -42.38 -35.73
CA GLY A 198 20.84 -42.13 -36.06
C GLY A 198 21.34 -40.69 -35.80
N LEU A 199 20.47 -39.74 -35.41
CA LEU A 199 20.88 -38.33 -35.22
C LEU A 199 21.80 -38.16 -34.01
N VAL A 200 21.56 -38.90 -32.93
CA VAL A 200 22.39 -38.88 -31.72
C VAL A 200 23.80 -39.40 -32.01
N GLU A 201 23.92 -40.44 -32.84
CA GLU A 201 25.22 -40.99 -33.24
C GLU A 201 25.98 -40.02 -34.15
N LEU A 202 25.26 -39.25 -34.97
CA LEU A 202 25.85 -38.27 -35.90
C LEU A 202 26.38 -37.03 -35.18
N LEU A 203 25.58 -36.47 -34.26
CA LEU A 203 25.85 -35.16 -33.67
C LEU A 203 26.35 -35.24 -32.23
N GLY A 204 26.08 -36.32 -31.51
CA GLY A 204 26.44 -36.48 -30.10
C GLY A 204 25.99 -35.29 -29.26
N SER A 205 26.96 -34.59 -28.65
CA SER A 205 26.71 -33.39 -27.84
C SER A 205 26.32 -32.15 -28.65
N LYS A 206 26.58 -32.09 -29.97
CA LYS A 206 26.23 -30.92 -30.81
C LYS A 206 24.72 -30.72 -31.00
N ILE A 207 23.88 -31.71 -30.64
CA ILE A 207 22.42 -31.56 -30.66
C ILE A 207 21.96 -30.38 -29.79
N THR A 208 22.63 -30.15 -28.64
CA THR A 208 22.27 -29.04 -27.75
C THR A 208 22.57 -27.68 -28.38
N THR A 209 23.66 -27.57 -29.16
CA THR A 209 24.03 -26.32 -29.86
C THR A 209 23.14 -26.01 -31.06
N MET A 210 22.42 -27.01 -31.57
CA MET A 210 21.51 -26.86 -32.69
C MET A 210 20.19 -26.20 -32.27
N VAL A 211 19.72 -26.49 -31.06
CA VAL A 211 18.50 -25.91 -30.50
C VAL A 211 18.84 -24.56 -29.87
N THR A 212 18.22 -23.50 -30.38
CA THR A 212 18.41 -22.13 -29.92
C THR A 212 17.09 -21.56 -29.42
N THR A 213 17.15 -20.43 -28.72
CA THR A 213 15.98 -19.67 -28.27
C THR A 213 15.06 -19.22 -29.42
N GLU A 214 15.57 -19.20 -30.65
CA GLU A 214 14.82 -18.73 -31.83
C GLU A 214 14.14 -19.86 -32.61
N ASN A 215 14.65 -21.08 -32.52
CA ASN A 215 14.22 -22.21 -33.36
C ASN A 215 13.47 -23.32 -32.60
N PHE A 216 13.62 -23.41 -31.28
CA PHE A 216 13.14 -24.57 -30.50
C PHE A 216 11.62 -24.80 -30.60
N ASN A 217 10.86 -23.72 -30.80
CA ASN A 217 9.40 -23.71 -30.91
C ASN A 217 8.92 -23.61 -32.37
N LYS A 218 9.82 -23.75 -33.36
CA LYS A 218 9.52 -23.64 -34.78
C LYS A 218 9.84 -24.95 -35.51
N PRO A 219 8.84 -25.83 -35.68
CA PRO A 219 9.03 -27.14 -36.29
C PRO A 219 9.67 -27.11 -37.69
N MET A 220 9.30 -26.13 -38.52
CA MET A 220 9.81 -26.03 -39.89
C MET A 220 11.27 -25.55 -39.93
N GLU A 221 11.65 -24.59 -39.11
CA GLU A 221 13.06 -24.14 -39.04
C GLU A 221 13.96 -25.26 -38.51
N LEU A 222 13.53 -26.00 -37.48
CA LEU A 222 14.26 -27.17 -36.99
C LEU A 222 14.45 -28.23 -38.09
N LEU A 223 13.41 -28.48 -38.88
CA LEU A 223 13.45 -29.43 -39.99
C LEU A 223 14.50 -29.04 -41.04
N GLU A 224 14.55 -27.76 -41.41
CA GLU A 224 15.52 -27.24 -42.36
C GLU A 224 16.95 -27.33 -41.83
N VAL A 225 17.17 -26.99 -40.55
CA VAL A 225 18.48 -27.09 -39.92
C VAL A 225 18.95 -28.55 -39.88
N VAL A 226 18.09 -29.51 -39.49
CA VAL A 226 18.45 -30.94 -39.47
C VAL A 226 18.79 -31.41 -40.88
N LYS A 227 17.97 -31.03 -41.87
CA LYS A 227 18.17 -31.42 -43.28
C LYS A 227 19.48 -30.88 -43.84
N LYS A 228 19.81 -29.61 -43.59
CA LYS A 228 21.05 -28.97 -44.06
C LYS A 228 22.29 -29.55 -43.39
N LEU A 229 22.23 -29.82 -42.09
CA LEU A 229 23.31 -30.50 -41.36
C LEU A 229 23.51 -31.92 -41.91
N GLY A 230 22.41 -32.66 -42.10
CA GLY A 230 22.42 -33.97 -42.71
C GLY A 230 23.11 -33.97 -44.07
N SER A 231 22.67 -33.13 -45.01
CA SER A 231 23.28 -33.08 -46.34
C SER A 231 24.76 -32.68 -46.30
N THR A 232 25.17 -31.82 -45.38
CA THR A 232 26.58 -31.40 -45.26
C THR A 232 27.46 -32.53 -44.75
N ILE A 233 27.01 -33.27 -43.73
CA ILE A 233 27.80 -34.35 -43.11
C ILE A 233 27.77 -35.63 -43.95
N CYS A 234 26.61 -35.96 -44.52
CA CYS A 234 26.42 -37.16 -45.34
C CYS A 234 27.14 -37.08 -46.69
N ASN A 235 27.37 -35.88 -47.25
CA ASN A 235 28.15 -35.72 -48.48
C ASN A 235 29.66 -35.94 -48.30
N VAL A 236 30.18 -36.01 -47.06
CA VAL A 236 31.62 -36.08 -46.76
C VAL A 236 32.08 -37.50 -46.37
N SER A 237 31.17 -38.37 -45.94
CA SER A 237 31.53 -39.73 -45.47
C SER A 237 31.63 -40.71 -46.64
N LEU A 238 32.81 -41.32 -46.82
CA LEU A 238 33.13 -42.23 -47.94
C LEU A 238 33.37 -43.69 -47.51
N LYS A 239 33.38 -44.00 -46.20
CA LYS A 239 33.55 -45.37 -45.69
C LYS A 239 32.80 -45.53 -44.36
N ASN A 240 31.65 -46.21 -44.41
CA ASN A 240 30.66 -46.42 -43.35
C ASN A 240 29.76 -45.20 -43.12
N ASP A 241 28.72 -45.08 -43.95
CA ASP A 241 27.72 -44.03 -43.79
C ASP A 241 27.06 -44.12 -42.41
N PRO A 242 27.01 -43.01 -41.65
CA PRO A 242 26.28 -42.97 -40.40
C PRO A 242 24.85 -43.46 -40.59
N LEU A 243 24.28 -44.16 -39.59
CA LEU A 243 22.91 -44.69 -39.63
C LEU A 243 21.87 -43.64 -40.07
N PHE A 244 22.10 -42.38 -39.69
CA PHE A 244 21.28 -41.24 -40.12
C PHE A 244 21.33 -40.97 -41.63
N CYS A 245 22.50 -41.03 -42.25
CA CYS A 245 22.69 -40.75 -43.68
C CYS A 245 22.01 -41.81 -44.53
N PHE A 246 22.24 -43.09 -44.19
CA PHE A 246 21.55 -44.20 -44.81
C PHE A 246 20.02 -44.10 -44.67
N ALA A 247 19.54 -43.77 -43.47
CA ALA A 247 18.11 -43.69 -43.20
C ALA A 247 17.45 -42.50 -43.94
N ILE A 248 18.12 -41.36 -44.05
CA ILE A 248 17.61 -40.18 -44.78
C ILE A 248 17.51 -40.46 -46.28
N GLU A 249 18.48 -41.16 -46.88
CA GLU A 249 18.42 -41.52 -48.31
C GLU A 249 17.29 -42.51 -48.58
N ALA A 250 17.13 -43.52 -47.71
CA ALA A 250 16.10 -44.53 -47.89
C ALA A 250 14.69 -43.98 -47.65
N ARG A 251 14.48 -43.21 -46.56
CA ARG A 251 13.15 -42.72 -46.14
C ARG A 251 13.22 -41.35 -45.46
N PRO A 252 13.39 -40.25 -46.22
CA PRO A 252 13.61 -38.93 -45.64
C PRO A 252 12.41 -38.45 -44.80
N LYS A 253 11.18 -38.75 -45.24
CA LYS A 253 9.96 -38.34 -44.53
C LYS A 253 9.86 -38.98 -43.14
N SER A 254 10.13 -40.28 -43.01
CA SER A 254 9.98 -40.98 -41.72
C SER A 254 11.10 -40.61 -40.75
N VAL A 255 12.31 -40.36 -41.25
CA VAL A 255 13.44 -39.96 -40.41
C VAL A 255 13.29 -38.53 -39.90
N LEU A 256 12.72 -37.64 -40.72
CA LEU A 256 12.56 -36.23 -40.35
C LEU A 256 11.26 -35.95 -39.57
N LEU A 257 10.27 -36.84 -39.61
CA LEU A 257 9.01 -36.68 -38.87
C LEU A 257 9.20 -36.39 -37.36
N PRO A 258 10.09 -37.09 -36.62
CA PRO A 258 10.33 -36.81 -35.21
C PRO A 258 10.96 -35.43 -34.96
N THR A 259 11.62 -34.83 -35.96
CA THR A 259 12.17 -33.47 -35.86
C THR A 259 11.05 -32.43 -35.77
N GLY A 260 10.02 -32.57 -36.61
CA GLY A 260 8.85 -31.70 -36.55
C GLY A 260 8.07 -31.88 -35.24
N GLN A 261 7.93 -33.13 -34.77
CA GLN A 261 7.30 -33.44 -33.49
C GLN A 261 8.10 -32.88 -32.30
N ALA A 262 9.43 -32.87 -32.38
CA ALA A 262 10.29 -32.27 -31.36
C ALA A 262 10.03 -30.76 -31.22
N GLY A 263 9.95 -30.03 -32.34
CA GLY A 263 9.62 -28.60 -32.32
C GLY A 263 8.21 -28.32 -31.78
N GLN A 264 7.25 -29.21 -32.07
CA GLN A 264 5.89 -29.10 -31.52
C GLN A 264 5.87 -29.36 -30.01
N ALA A 265 6.62 -30.36 -29.53
CA ALA A 265 6.74 -30.64 -28.10
C ALA A 265 7.38 -29.47 -27.35
N GLY A 266 8.42 -28.85 -27.91
CA GLY A 266 9.05 -27.64 -27.34
C GLY A 266 8.11 -26.44 -27.29
N ALA A 267 7.33 -26.20 -28.35
CA ALA A 267 6.32 -25.14 -28.37
C ALA A 267 5.18 -25.40 -27.35
N LEU A 268 4.75 -26.66 -27.21
CA LEU A 268 3.73 -27.06 -26.26
C LEU A 268 4.19 -26.85 -24.81
N GLU A 269 5.38 -27.35 -24.44
CA GLU A 269 5.91 -27.17 -23.08
C GLU A 269 6.19 -25.69 -22.75
N PHE A 270 6.69 -24.91 -23.71
CA PHE A 270 6.83 -23.47 -23.54
C PHE A 270 5.48 -22.80 -23.24
N SER A 271 4.47 -23.04 -24.07
CA SER A 271 3.15 -22.42 -23.90
C SER A 271 2.45 -22.84 -22.61
N LYS A 272 2.60 -24.11 -22.21
CA LYS A 272 2.06 -24.66 -20.97
C LYS A 272 2.68 -23.98 -19.75
N LEU A 273 4.01 -23.94 -19.65
CA LEU A 273 4.69 -23.31 -18.52
C LEU A 273 4.49 -21.79 -18.49
N MET A 274 4.48 -21.14 -19.66
CA MET A 274 4.13 -19.72 -19.75
C MET A 274 2.70 -19.46 -19.26
N GLY A 275 1.75 -20.31 -19.63
CA GLY A 275 0.37 -20.21 -19.19
C GLY A 275 0.24 -20.35 -17.67
N GLU A 276 0.88 -21.36 -17.09
CA GLU A 276 0.91 -21.59 -15.63
C GLU A 276 1.51 -20.39 -14.88
N LYS A 277 2.68 -19.90 -15.33
CA LYS A 277 3.34 -18.75 -14.72
C LYS A 277 2.56 -17.45 -14.90
N ALA A 278 1.89 -17.24 -16.04
CA ALA A 278 1.03 -16.08 -16.25
C ALA A 278 -0.17 -16.06 -15.29
N VAL A 279 -0.77 -17.23 -15.01
CA VAL A 279 -1.83 -17.36 -14.01
C VAL A 279 -1.30 -17.05 -12.60
N GLU A 280 -0.12 -17.54 -12.25
CA GLU A 280 0.52 -17.24 -10.95
C GLU A 280 0.83 -15.75 -10.77
N ILE A 281 1.39 -15.11 -11.79
CA ILE A 281 1.73 -13.67 -11.79
C ILE A 281 0.46 -12.82 -11.68
N SER A 282 -0.57 -13.13 -12.46
CA SER A 282 -1.85 -12.40 -12.42
C SER A 282 -2.59 -12.59 -11.09
N GLY A 283 -2.57 -13.80 -10.53
CA GLY A 283 -3.10 -14.08 -9.20
C GLY A 283 -2.39 -13.26 -8.12
N THR A 284 -1.06 -13.21 -8.15
CA THR A 284 -0.27 -12.43 -7.19
C THR A 284 -0.51 -10.93 -7.33
N THR A 285 -0.51 -10.42 -8.56
CA THR A 285 -0.75 -9.00 -8.88
C THR A 285 -2.15 -8.55 -8.42
N SER A 286 -3.18 -9.36 -8.65
CA SER A 286 -4.55 -9.06 -8.23
C SER A 286 -4.70 -9.05 -6.71
N ASN A 287 -4.05 -9.97 -6.00
CA ASN A 287 -4.02 -9.98 -4.54
C ASN A 287 -3.39 -8.70 -3.98
N PHE A 288 -2.22 -8.30 -4.48
CA PHE A 288 -1.58 -7.05 -4.05
C PHE A 288 -2.45 -5.82 -4.35
N SER A 289 -3.08 -5.77 -5.53
CA SER A 289 -4.01 -4.68 -5.87
C SER A 289 -5.18 -4.60 -4.88
N ASN A 290 -5.78 -5.74 -4.52
CA ASN A 290 -6.85 -5.78 -3.51
C ASN A 290 -6.39 -5.27 -2.15
N PHE A 291 -5.22 -5.70 -1.66
CA PHE A 291 -4.67 -5.21 -0.40
C PHE A 291 -4.42 -3.71 -0.42
N MET A 292 -3.93 -3.16 -1.54
CA MET A 292 -3.73 -1.71 -1.71
C MET A 292 -5.04 -0.94 -1.65
N ILE A 293 -6.11 -1.45 -2.29
CA ILE A 293 -7.45 -0.85 -2.23
C ILE A 293 -7.97 -0.84 -0.79
N PHE A 294 -7.90 -1.96 -0.07
CA PHE A 294 -8.35 -2.04 1.32
C PHE A 294 -7.55 -1.11 2.24
N SER A 295 -6.23 -1.02 2.04
CA SER A 295 -5.38 -0.09 2.78
C SER A 295 -5.78 1.36 2.53
N GLY A 296 -6.03 1.75 1.27
CA GLY A 296 -6.48 3.09 0.91
C GLY A 296 -7.82 3.48 1.55
N ILE A 297 -8.81 2.58 1.49
CA ILE A 297 -10.12 2.78 2.14
C ILE A 297 -9.96 2.98 3.66
N THR A 298 -9.11 2.17 4.29
CA THR A 298 -8.86 2.24 5.74
C THR A 298 -8.27 3.60 6.13
N ILE A 299 -7.29 4.10 5.39
CA ILE A 299 -6.68 5.43 5.63
C ILE A 299 -7.73 6.53 5.46
N LEU A 300 -8.56 6.46 4.41
CA LEU A 300 -9.62 7.44 4.15
C LEU A 300 -10.63 7.51 5.32
N VAL A 301 -11.03 6.36 5.86
CA VAL A 301 -11.93 6.30 7.04
C VAL A 301 -11.28 6.95 8.26
N ILE A 302 -10.00 6.69 8.54
CA ILE A 302 -9.27 7.31 9.65
C ILE A 302 -9.23 8.84 9.50
N VAL A 303 -8.92 9.33 8.31
CA VAL A 303 -8.88 10.78 8.01
C VAL A 303 -10.27 11.41 8.22
N LEU A 304 -11.35 10.77 7.75
CA LEU A 304 -12.71 11.25 7.97
C LEU A 304 -13.07 11.35 9.46
N VAL A 305 -12.73 10.33 10.25
CA VAL A 305 -12.96 10.34 11.71
C VAL A 305 -12.20 11.49 12.37
N MET A 306 -10.93 11.70 12.01
CA MET A 306 -10.12 12.81 12.52
C MET A 306 -10.72 14.18 12.18
N VAL A 307 -11.23 14.35 10.96
CA VAL A 307 -11.91 15.58 10.53
C VAL A 307 -13.20 15.82 11.31
N ILE A 308 -14.01 14.77 11.52
CA ILE A 308 -15.26 14.88 12.31
C ILE A 308 -14.94 15.29 13.75
N ILE A 309 -13.98 14.63 14.41
CA ILE A 309 -13.55 14.98 15.77
C ILE A 309 -13.04 16.43 15.82
N TYR A 310 -12.21 16.83 14.85
CA TYR A 310 -11.71 18.19 14.75
C TYR A 310 -12.84 19.22 14.62
N LEU A 311 -13.84 18.97 13.77
CA LEU A 311 -15.00 19.86 13.61
C LEU A 311 -15.82 19.98 14.90
N ILE A 312 -16.03 18.89 15.63
CA ILE A 312 -16.73 18.89 16.93
C ILE A 312 -15.95 19.73 17.96
N LEU A 313 -14.64 19.52 18.07
CA LEU A 313 -13.78 20.27 18.99
C LEU A 313 -13.73 21.76 18.65
N ARG A 314 -13.65 22.09 17.36
CA ARG A 314 -13.67 23.48 16.87
C ARG A 314 -15.00 24.16 17.18
N TYR A 315 -16.11 23.47 16.94
CA TYR A 315 -17.44 23.97 17.29
C TYR A 315 -17.56 24.24 18.79
N ARG A 316 -17.10 23.32 19.64
CA ARG A 316 -17.09 23.49 21.11
C ARG A 316 -16.24 24.69 21.54
N ARG A 317 -15.02 24.86 20.99
CA ARG A 317 -14.15 26.02 21.28
C ARG A 317 -14.85 27.34 20.94
N LYS A 318 -15.46 27.44 19.76
CA LYS A 318 -16.15 28.66 19.33
C LYS A 318 -17.34 29.00 20.23
N LYS A 319 -18.10 28.00 20.68
CA LYS A 319 -19.20 28.19 21.64
C LYS A 319 -18.68 28.69 22.99
N ASN A 320 -17.59 28.12 23.50
CA ASN A 320 -16.99 28.55 24.78
C ASN A 320 -16.44 29.98 24.72
N MET A 321 -15.82 30.39 23.61
CA MET A 321 -15.34 31.76 23.42
C MET A 321 -16.47 32.79 23.39
N LYS A 322 -17.59 32.46 22.72
CA LYS A 322 -18.79 33.33 22.72
C LYS A 322 -19.36 33.52 24.12
N LYS A 323 -19.45 32.44 24.92
CA LYS A 323 -19.89 32.53 26.32
C LYS A 323 -18.97 33.43 27.14
N LYS A 324 -17.65 33.25 27.05
CA LYS A 324 -16.67 34.10 27.76
C LYS A 324 -16.82 35.59 27.41
N LEU A 325 -17.05 35.91 26.13
CA LEU A 325 -17.24 37.29 25.68
C LEU A 325 -18.50 37.92 26.30
N GLN A 326 -19.58 37.15 26.49
CA GLN A 326 -20.80 37.62 27.15
C GLN A 326 -20.57 37.91 28.65
N TYR A 327 -19.87 37.03 29.36
CA TYR A 327 -19.53 37.25 30.78
C TYR A 327 -18.64 38.49 30.99
N ILE A 328 -17.66 38.73 30.12
CA ILE A 328 -16.79 39.92 30.20
C ILE A 328 -17.59 41.21 29.99
N LYS A 329 -18.63 41.20 29.14
CA LYS A 329 -19.49 42.36 28.94
C LYS A 329 -20.32 42.67 30.20
N LEU A 330 -20.89 41.65 30.83
CA LEU A 330 -21.70 41.80 32.05
C LEU A 330 -20.90 42.29 33.26
N LEU A 331 -19.59 41.97 33.33
CA LEU A 331 -18.71 42.43 34.42
C LEU A 331 -18.21 43.88 34.28
N LYS A 332 -18.50 44.53 33.15
CA LYS A 332 -18.03 45.89 32.84
C LYS A 332 -19.10 46.97 33.01
N GLU A 333 -20.35 46.56 33.20
CA GLU A 333 -21.47 47.41 33.62
C GLU A 333 -21.58 47.40 35.15
#